data_AF-I0UY58-F1
#
_entry.id   AF-I0UY58-F1
#
_cell.length_a   1.000
_cell.length_b   1.000
_cell.length_c   1.000
_cell.angle_alpha   90.00
_cell.angle_beta   90.00
_cell.angle_gamma   90.00
#
_symmetry.space_group_name_H-M   'P 1'
#
loop_
_entity.id
_entity.type
_entity.pdbx_description
1 polymer ?
#
loop_
_entity_poly.entity_id
_entity_poly.type
_entity_poly.pdbx_seq_one_letter_code
_entity_poly.pdbx_strand_id
1 'polypeptide(L)'
;MNDRRWGFEEAEDWEYEKSGGLPAPVAEPEETLVGQDADQVVQVVVSPEADVVAVRLSPQWRQVVDPRALHTSVLSAANAATVSALARSVEHADLAADGTPPENAGADESALTTRDVQRLLDTVEEELRQFTARLSAIVDQPAQVRSSGGHVQGSAQRGQVLALDIDSAWAGQARHTEIETELTEVLRGLHEASTPQEMSAGPRGSAISELMGLAANPRLLMRRLGMPAPTEPTGEG
;
A
#
# COMPACT_ATOMS: atom_id res chain seq x y z
N MET A 1 1.72 39.44 73.66
CA MET A 1 0.40 40.11 73.63
C MET A 1 0.33 40.82 72.27
N ASN A 2 -0.46 40.44 71.26
CA ASN A 2 -1.62 39.57 71.16
C ASN A 2 -1.72 38.95 69.76
N ASP A 3 -2.27 37.73 69.73
CA ASP A 3 -2.83 37.03 68.58
C ASP A 3 -3.88 37.83 67.80
N ARG A 4 -3.87 37.66 66.46
CA ARG A 4 -5.03 37.71 65.55
C ARG A 4 -4.67 36.87 64.32
N ARG A 5 -5.02 35.58 64.28
CA ARG A 5 -6.33 34.97 63.95
C ARG A 5 -6.70 35.13 62.47
N TRP A 6 -6.42 34.05 61.72
CA TRP A 6 -7.12 33.49 60.56
C TRP A 6 -8.26 34.30 59.92
N GLY A 7 -8.19 34.40 58.59
CA GLY A 7 -9.32 34.67 57.70
C GLY A 7 -8.94 34.30 56.26
N PHE A 8 -9.14 33.03 55.90
CA PHE A 8 -9.21 32.58 54.51
C PHE A 8 -10.64 32.82 54.03
N GLU A 9 -10.82 33.72 53.05
CA GLU A 9 -11.96 33.96 52.15
C GLU A 9 -11.60 35.30 51.47
N GLU A 10 -11.45 35.45 50.16
CA GLU A 10 -12.41 35.26 49.06
C GLU A 10 -11.58 34.98 47.78
N ALA A 11 -11.80 33.85 47.09
CA ALA A 11 -12.60 33.77 45.86
C ALA A 11 -12.08 34.66 44.70
N GLU A 12 -11.18 34.11 43.87
CA GLU A 12 -10.91 34.62 42.53
C GLU A 12 -11.07 33.47 41.52
N ASP A 13 -12.26 33.45 40.89
CA ASP A 13 -12.55 33.17 39.49
C ASP A 13 -11.64 32.16 38.74
N TRP A 14 -11.93 30.87 38.93
CA TRP A 14 -11.55 29.83 37.96
C TRP A 14 -12.77 29.13 37.36
N GLU A 15 -13.85 29.87 37.10
CA GLU A 15 -14.86 29.46 36.11
C GLU A 15 -14.27 29.58 34.70
N TYR A 16 -13.26 28.75 34.41
CA TYR A 16 -13.03 28.32 33.04
C TYR A 16 -14.12 27.31 32.73
N GLU A 17 -15.12 27.78 31.99
CA GLU A 17 -16.11 26.97 31.29
C GLU A 17 -15.41 25.76 30.66
N LYS A 18 -15.62 24.61 31.29
CA LYS A 18 -15.20 23.30 30.84
C LYS A 18 -16.09 22.95 29.64
N SER A 19 -15.79 23.57 28.50
CA SER A 19 -16.25 23.13 27.20
C SER A 19 -15.60 21.78 26.95
N GLY A 20 -16.28 20.72 27.40
CA GLY A 20 -15.95 19.34 27.12
C GLY A 20 -16.07 19.06 25.63
N GLY A 21 -15.06 19.48 24.88
CA GLY A 21 -14.71 18.81 23.64
C GLY A 21 -14.22 17.43 24.03
N LEU A 22 -15.09 16.42 23.89
CA LEU A 22 -14.65 15.04 23.83
C LEU A 22 -13.48 15.00 22.83
N PRO A 23 -12.29 14.47 23.21
CA PRO A 23 -11.26 14.23 22.22
C PRO A 23 -11.91 13.39 21.11
N ALA A 24 -11.79 13.86 19.87
CA ALA A 24 -12.14 13.06 18.72
C ALA A 24 -11.53 11.66 18.91
N PRO A 25 -12.23 10.57 18.55
CA PRO A 25 -11.65 9.24 18.64
C PRO A 25 -10.31 9.29 17.92
N VAL A 26 -9.23 9.08 18.69
CA VAL A 26 -7.90 8.89 18.14
C VAL A 26 -8.05 7.71 17.20
N ALA A 27 -7.95 7.95 15.89
CA ALA A 27 -7.88 6.87 14.92
C ALA A 27 -6.86 5.87 15.46
N GLU A 28 -7.27 4.61 15.63
CA GLU A 28 -6.35 3.58 16.08
C GLU A 28 -5.09 3.66 15.22
N PRO A 29 -3.88 3.58 15.81
CA PRO A 29 -2.67 3.67 15.03
C PRO A 29 -2.76 2.63 13.93
N GLU A 30 -2.75 3.08 12.67
CA GLU A 30 -2.71 2.19 11.52
C GLU A 30 -1.61 1.14 11.78
N GLU A 31 -1.94 -0.13 11.56
CA GLU A 31 -1.02 -1.24 11.83
C GLU A 31 0.23 -1.04 10.98
N THR A 32 1.30 -0.53 11.58
CA THR A 32 2.54 -0.21 10.86
C THR A 32 3.53 -1.35 11.00
N LEU A 33 4.24 -1.62 9.90
CA LEU A 33 5.29 -2.62 9.84
C LEU A 33 6.64 -1.90 9.85
N VAL A 34 7.64 -2.53 10.44
CA VAL A 34 8.98 -1.94 10.58
C VAL A 34 10.01 -2.88 9.98
N GLY A 35 10.76 -2.38 8.99
CA GLY A 35 12.01 -2.95 8.56
C GLY A 35 13.18 -2.29 9.28
N GLN A 36 14.16 -3.08 9.70
CA GLN A 36 15.33 -2.59 10.43
C GLN A 36 16.60 -3.22 9.87
N ASP A 37 17.68 -2.45 9.84
CA ASP A 37 18.99 -2.98 9.46
C ASP A 37 19.64 -3.80 10.59
N ALA A 38 20.67 -4.58 10.25
CA ALA A 38 21.31 -5.50 11.19
C ALA A 38 21.95 -4.77 12.39
N ASP A 39 22.47 -3.56 12.17
CA ASP A 39 23.11 -2.75 13.21
C ASP A 39 22.11 -1.90 14.01
N GLN A 40 20.81 -2.01 13.71
CA GLN A 40 19.73 -1.29 14.37
C GLN A 40 19.87 0.24 14.30
N VAL A 41 20.49 0.72 13.23
CA VAL A 41 20.78 2.13 12.99
C VAL A 41 19.66 2.81 12.21
N VAL A 42 19.02 2.10 11.29
CA VAL A 42 17.96 2.60 10.42
C VAL A 42 16.71 1.76 10.61
N GLN A 43 15.57 2.43 10.78
CA GLN A 43 14.26 1.83 10.73
C GLN A 43 13.44 2.47 9.61
N VAL A 44 12.78 1.65 8.82
CA VAL A 44 11.83 2.07 7.78
C VAL A 44 10.46 1.57 8.21
N VAL A 45 9.54 2.51 8.43
CA VAL A 45 8.16 2.26 8.84
C VAL A 45 7.27 2.32 7.60
N VAL A 46 6.51 1.26 7.37
CA VAL A 46 5.61 1.13 6.23
C VAL A 46 4.18 0.79 6.68
N SER A 47 3.19 1.13 5.85
CA SER A 47 1.81 0.66 6.02
C SER A 47 1.69 -0.84 5.65
N PRO A 48 0.53 -1.47 5.90
CA PRO A 48 0.26 -2.84 5.43
C PRO A 48 0.40 -3.02 3.91
N GLU A 49 0.15 -1.95 3.13
CA GLU A 49 0.29 -1.90 1.67
C GLU A 49 1.74 -1.67 1.21
N ALA A 50 2.70 -1.59 2.14
CA ALA A 50 4.10 -1.24 1.92
C ALA A 50 4.37 0.24 1.59
N ASP A 51 3.40 1.15 1.80
CA ASP A 51 3.62 2.58 1.64
C ASP A 51 4.58 3.11 2.71
N VAL A 52 5.59 3.88 2.30
CA VAL A 52 6.61 4.39 3.24
C VAL A 52 6.07 5.57 4.04
N VAL A 53 5.88 5.33 5.34
CA VAL A 53 5.38 6.31 6.31
C VAL A 53 6.51 7.17 6.85
N ALA A 54 7.61 6.55 7.29
CA ALA A 54 8.73 7.25 7.89
C ALA A 54 10.04 6.46 7.80
N VAL A 55 11.16 7.18 7.75
CA VAL A 55 12.49 6.66 8.05
C VAL A 55 12.96 7.24 9.38
N ARG A 56 13.54 6.41 10.24
CA ARG A 56 14.11 6.80 11.53
C ARG A 56 15.57 6.40 11.62
N LEU A 57 16.41 7.33 12.03
CA LEU A 57 17.81 7.08 12.32
C LEU A 57 18.02 7.03 13.83
N SER A 58 18.82 6.06 14.28
CA SER A 58 19.33 6.05 15.65
C SER A 58 20.05 7.36 15.94
N PRO A 59 19.84 8.02 17.10
CA PRO A 59 20.57 9.24 17.47
C PRO A 59 22.10 9.07 17.48
N GLN A 60 22.58 7.84 17.54
CA GLN A 60 24.01 7.51 17.59
C GLN A 60 24.54 6.95 16.26
N TRP A 61 23.75 7.00 15.18
CA TRP A 61 24.11 6.32 13.92
C TRP A 61 25.51 6.66 13.40
N ARG A 62 25.94 7.92 13.50
CA ARG A 62 27.27 8.36 13.05
C ARG A 62 28.44 7.75 13.82
N GLN A 63 28.18 7.23 15.03
CA GLN A 63 29.18 6.57 15.85
C GLN A 63 29.32 5.09 15.49
N VAL A 64 28.28 4.52 14.86
CA VAL A 64 28.18 3.09 14.52
C VAL A 64 28.47 2.85 13.05
N VAL A 65 27.98 3.74 12.17
CA VAL A 65 28.02 3.61 10.72
C VAL A 65 28.73 4.82 10.10
N ASP A 66 29.69 4.56 9.23
CA ASP A 66 30.32 5.60 8.39
C ASP A 66 29.25 6.22 7.47
N PRO A 67 29.16 7.55 7.34
CA PRO A 67 28.24 8.21 6.40
C PRO A 67 28.27 7.65 4.96
N ARG A 68 29.42 7.13 4.51
CA ARG A 68 29.57 6.47 3.20
C ARG A 68 28.84 5.13 3.12
N ALA A 69 28.63 4.46 4.24
CA ALA A 69 27.95 3.17 4.34
C ALA A 69 26.46 3.29 4.69
N LEU A 70 25.96 4.48 5.05
CA LEU A 70 24.56 4.70 5.43
C LEU A 70 23.57 4.16 4.38
N HIS A 71 23.90 4.30 3.10
CA HIS A 71 23.04 3.80 2.01
C HIS A 71 22.79 2.29 2.11
N THR A 72 23.76 1.50 2.57
CA THR A 72 23.62 0.05 2.73
C THR A 72 22.65 -0.28 3.87
N SER A 73 22.75 0.41 5.01
CA SER A 73 21.81 0.24 6.12
C SER A 73 20.38 0.61 5.72
N VAL A 74 20.20 1.73 5.02
CA VAL A 74 18.87 2.15 4.52
C VAL A 74 18.31 1.13 3.53
N LEU A 75 19.12 0.67 2.57
CA LEU A 75 18.71 -0.34 1.59
C LEU A 75 18.27 -1.64 2.27
N SER A 76 19.02 -2.10 3.27
CA SER A 76 18.70 -3.29 4.06
C SER A 76 17.37 -3.12 4.81
N ALA A 77 17.20 -2.02 5.54
CA ALA A 77 15.98 -1.74 6.30
C ALA A 77 14.75 -1.59 5.39
N ALA A 78 14.89 -0.92 4.23
CA ALA A 78 13.81 -0.75 3.27
C ALA A 78 13.36 -2.11 2.69
N ASN A 79 14.30 -2.94 2.25
CA ASN A 79 13.97 -4.27 1.72
C ASN A 79 13.39 -5.20 2.80
N ALA A 80 13.85 -5.10 4.05
CA ALA A 80 13.24 -5.80 5.18
C ALA A 80 11.78 -5.37 5.43
N ALA A 81 11.49 -4.07 5.32
CA ALA A 81 10.12 -3.55 5.43
C ALA A 81 9.22 -4.08 4.30
N THR A 82 9.71 -4.07 3.06
CA THR A 82 8.99 -4.61 1.89
C THR A 82 8.68 -6.10 2.06
N VAL A 83 9.63 -6.90 2.54
CA VAL A 83 9.40 -8.34 2.79
C VAL A 83 8.36 -8.55 3.88
N SER A 84 8.38 -7.76 4.95
CA SER A 84 7.38 -7.83 6.02
C SER A 84 5.98 -7.47 5.52
N ALA A 85 5.85 -6.42 4.70
CA ALA A 85 4.58 -6.05 4.09
C ALA A 85 4.07 -7.13 3.11
N LEU A 86 4.98 -7.72 2.31
CA LEU A 86 4.62 -8.83 1.42
C LEU A 86 4.11 -10.03 2.22
N ALA A 87 4.81 -10.44 3.29
CA ALA A 87 4.37 -11.53 4.16
C ALA A 87 2.98 -11.25 4.73
N ARG A 88 2.72 -10.01 5.17
CA ARG A 88 1.42 -9.59 5.71
C ARG A 88 0.30 -9.60 4.68
N SER A 89 0.59 -9.18 3.44
CA SER A 89 -0.39 -9.19 2.35
C SER A 89 -0.80 -10.61 1.94
N VAL A 90 0.14 -11.57 1.96
CA VAL A 90 -0.14 -12.99 1.70
C VAL A 90 -1.05 -13.56 2.79
N GLU A 91 -0.77 -13.29 4.06
CA GLU A 91 -1.63 -13.70 5.18
C GLU A 91 -3.06 -13.17 5.05
N HIS A 92 -3.25 -11.94 4.57
CA HIS A 92 -4.57 -11.35 4.36
C HIS A 92 -5.30 -11.91 3.13
N ALA A 93 -4.58 -12.17 2.03
CA ALA A 93 -5.17 -12.74 0.82
C ALA A 93 -5.77 -14.13 1.06
N ASP A 94 -5.10 -14.95 1.86
CA ASP A 94 -5.59 -16.28 2.25
C ASP A 94 -6.91 -16.19 3.06
N LEU A 95 -7.10 -15.14 3.86
CA LEU A 95 -8.33 -14.92 4.63
C LEU A 95 -9.48 -14.35 3.80
N ALA A 96 -9.18 -13.56 2.75
CA ALA A 96 -10.18 -12.92 1.90
C ALA A 96 -10.76 -13.85 0.82
N ALA A 97 -10.02 -14.88 0.41
CA ALA A 97 -10.46 -15.83 -0.62
C ALA A 97 -11.72 -16.64 -0.24
N ASP A 98 -12.10 -16.65 1.04
CA ASP A 98 -13.33 -17.29 1.54
C ASP A 98 -14.59 -16.38 1.49
N GLY A 99 -14.50 -15.17 0.93
CA GLY A 99 -15.56 -14.15 1.00
C GLY A 99 -16.19 -13.71 -0.34
N THR A 100 -17.42 -14.17 -0.57
CA THR A 100 -18.54 -13.56 -1.33
C THR A 100 -18.36 -13.15 -2.82
N PRO A 101 -19.19 -13.67 -3.75
CA PRO A 101 -19.17 -13.26 -5.16
C PRO A 101 -19.61 -11.81 -5.37
N PRO A 102 -19.07 -11.08 -6.37
CA PRO A 102 -19.45 -9.71 -6.68
C PRO A 102 -20.89 -9.61 -7.21
N GLU A 103 -21.62 -8.63 -6.69
CA GLU A 103 -23.03 -8.36 -6.97
C GLU A 103 -23.18 -7.60 -8.30
N ASN A 104 -23.64 -8.34 -9.33
CA ASN A 104 -24.33 -7.92 -10.56
C ASN A 104 -24.16 -6.46 -11.06
N ALA A 105 -23.18 -6.24 -11.93
CA ALA A 105 -23.25 -5.18 -12.92
C ALA A 105 -24.27 -5.56 -14.01
N GLY A 106 -25.19 -4.63 -14.36
CA GLY A 106 -26.31 -4.84 -15.28
C GLY A 106 -25.92 -5.52 -16.59
N ALA A 107 -26.19 -6.82 -16.70
CA ALA A 107 -25.94 -7.59 -17.90
C ALA A 107 -27.13 -7.48 -18.86
N ASP A 108 -26.84 -7.13 -20.12
CA ASP A 108 -27.78 -7.23 -21.23
C ASP A 108 -28.27 -8.70 -21.33
N GLU A 109 -29.57 -8.98 -21.35
CA GLU A 109 -30.08 -10.37 -21.32
C GLU A 109 -30.19 -11.03 -22.71
N SER A 110 -29.62 -10.40 -23.74
CA SER A 110 -29.63 -10.91 -25.11
C SER A 110 -28.92 -12.27 -25.24
N ALA A 111 -29.49 -13.14 -26.07
CA ALA A 111 -28.94 -14.47 -26.36
C ALA A 111 -27.56 -14.35 -27.05
N LEU A 112 -26.57 -15.07 -26.52
CA LEU A 112 -25.23 -15.12 -27.09
C LEU A 112 -25.20 -16.11 -28.24
N THR A 113 -24.90 -15.65 -29.45
CA THR A 113 -24.61 -16.57 -30.55
C THR A 113 -23.19 -17.12 -30.46
N THR A 114 -22.89 -18.25 -31.11
CA THR A 114 -21.51 -18.78 -31.21
C THR A 114 -20.52 -17.74 -31.76
N ARG A 115 -20.99 -16.86 -32.66
CA ARG A 115 -20.19 -15.78 -33.22
C ARG A 115 -19.88 -14.69 -32.18
N ASP A 116 -20.82 -14.41 -31.27
CA ASP A 116 -20.62 -13.44 -30.19
C ASP A 116 -19.62 -13.96 -29.17
N VAL A 117 -19.69 -15.24 -28.82
CA VAL A 117 -18.72 -15.89 -27.94
C VAL A 117 -17.32 -15.86 -28.55
N GLN A 118 -17.18 -16.20 -29.84
CA GLN A 118 -15.88 -16.16 -30.50
C GLN A 118 -15.31 -14.74 -30.57
N ARG A 119 -16.14 -13.75 -30.92
CA ARG A 119 -15.74 -12.33 -30.90
C ARG A 119 -15.32 -11.87 -29.51
N LEU A 120 -16.02 -12.30 -28.46
CA LEU A 120 -15.68 -11.98 -27.08
C LEU A 120 -14.31 -12.56 -26.70
N LEU A 121 -14.05 -13.84 -27.02
CA LEU A 121 -12.76 -14.48 -26.77
C LEU A 121 -11.60 -13.81 -27.52
N ASP A 122 -11.79 -13.47 -28.80
CA ASP A 122 -10.78 -12.75 -29.59
C ASP A 122 -10.47 -11.37 -28.97
N THR A 123 -11.51 -10.67 -28.48
CA THR A 123 -11.37 -9.37 -27.82
C THR A 123 -10.64 -9.50 -26.47
N VAL A 124 -10.97 -10.54 -25.68
CA VAL A 124 -10.27 -10.85 -24.43
C VAL A 124 -8.80 -11.16 -24.68
N GLU A 125 -8.48 -11.96 -25.69
CA GLU A 125 -7.09 -12.29 -26.02
C GLU A 125 -6.29 -11.04 -26.41
N GLU A 126 -6.89 -10.15 -27.21
CA GLU A 126 -6.29 -8.86 -27.57
C GLU A 126 -6.08 -7.96 -26.35
N GLU A 127 -7.10 -7.80 -25.49
CA GLU A 127 -7.00 -7.02 -24.25
C GLU A 127 -5.92 -7.58 -23.32
N LEU A 128 -5.83 -8.90 -23.16
CA LEU A 128 -4.79 -9.56 -22.38
C LEU A 128 -3.40 -9.34 -22.97
N ARG A 129 -3.26 -9.40 -24.30
CA ARG A 129 -1.98 -9.16 -24.98
C ARG A 129 -1.52 -7.72 -24.80
N GLN A 130 -2.44 -6.75 -24.91
CA GLN A 130 -2.16 -5.34 -24.68
C GLN A 130 -1.80 -5.06 -23.22
N PHE A 131 -2.53 -5.66 -22.28
CA PHE A 131 -2.23 -5.56 -20.85
C PHE A 131 -0.84 -6.14 -20.56
N THR A 132 -0.54 -7.34 -21.05
CA THR A 132 0.78 -7.98 -20.89
C THR A 132 1.90 -7.13 -21.50
N ALA A 133 1.70 -6.55 -22.69
CA ALA A 133 2.68 -5.67 -23.31
C ALA A 133 2.94 -4.39 -22.49
N ARG A 134 1.88 -3.79 -21.93
CA ARG A 134 2.00 -2.62 -21.02
C ARG A 134 2.69 -3.00 -19.72
N LEU A 135 2.37 -4.17 -19.16
CA LEU A 135 3.05 -4.71 -17.99
C LEU A 135 4.54 -4.87 -18.28
N SER A 136 4.93 -5.62 -19.32
CA SER A 136 6.34 -5.84 -19.64
C SER A 136 7.12 -4.55 -19.88
N ALA A 137 6.53 -3.57 -20.56
CA ALA A 137 7.18 -2.28 -20.81
C ALA A 137 7.45 -1.47 -19.52
N ILE A 138 6.57 -1.56 -18.53
CA ILE A 138 6.73 -0.88 -17.23
C ILE A 138 7.62 -1.70 -16.27
N VAL A 139 7.55 -3.02 -16.37
CA VAL A 139 8.15 -3.95 -15.42
C VAL A 139 9.67 -4.09 -15.60
N ASP A 140 10.21 -3.85 -16.80
CA ASP A 140 11.64 -4.06 -17.09
C ASP A 140 12.52 -2.83 -16.88
N GLN A 141 11.95 -1.64 -16.62
CA GLN A 141 12.73 -0.42 -16.40
C GLN A 141 12.71 -0.03 -14.92
N PRO A 142 13.87 0.04 -14.24
CA PRO A 142 13.94 0.53 -12.87
C PRO A 142 13.42 1.97 -12.79
N ALA A 143 12.48 2.21 -11.89
CA ALA A 143 12.08 3.56 -11.53
C ALA A 143 13.25 4.27 -10.85
N GLN A 144 13.42 5.57 -11.11
CA GLN A 144 14.45 6.39 -10.49
C GLN A 144 13.81 7.62 -9.86
N VAL A 145 14.24 7.94 -8.64
CA VAL A 145 13.76 9.10 -7.89
C VAL A 145 14.94 9.78 -7.22
N ARG A 146 14.89 11.11 -7.15
CA ARG A 146 15.85 11.96 -6.45
C ARG A 146 15.08 12.86 -5.49
N SER A 147 15.63 13.09 -4.30
CA SER A 147 15.06 14.00 -3.31
C SER A 147 15.03 15.44 -3.84
N SER A 148 14.13 16.25 -3.31
CA SER A 148 14.05 17.68 -3.57
C SER A 148 15.35 18.43 -3.24
N GLY A 149 16.06 18.02 -2.18
CA GLY A 149 17.39 18.53 -1.81
C GLY A 149 18.52 18.08 -2.75
N GLY A 150 18.30 17.01 -3.51
CA GLY A 150 19.27 16.47 -4.45
C GLY A 150 20.42 15.67 -3.82
N HIS A 151 20.36 15.42 -2.51
CA HIS A 151 21.40 14.68 -1.77
C HIS A 151 21.16 13.18 -1.71
N VAL A 152 19.93 12.74 -1.97
CA VAL A 152 19.53 11.33 -2.00
C VAL A 152 18.92 11.02 -3.36
N GLN A 153 19.32 9.91 -3.95
CA GLN A 153 18.65 9.35 -5.11
C GLN A 153 18.65 7.83 -5.02
N GLY A 154 17.69 7.19 -5.66
CA GLY A 154 17.67 5.74 -5.70
C GLY A 154 16.97 5.19 -6.92
N SER A 155 16.97 3.88 -7.02
CA SER A 155 16.21 3.13 -8.00
C SER A 155 15.49 1.96 -7.37
N ALA A 156 14.33 1.64 -7.92
CA ALA A 156 13.49 0.55 -7.46
C ALA A 156 12.82 -0.16 -8.63
N GLN A 157 12.52 -1.43 -8.43
CA GLN A 157 11.82 -2.26 -9.39
C GLN A 157 10.89 -3.22 -8.64
N ARG A 158 9.60 -3.22 -9.01
CA ARG A 158 8.58 -4.08 -8.41
C ARG A 158 8.52 -3.94 -6.87
N GLY A 159 8.58 -2.70 -6.36
CA GLY A 159 8.55 -2.40 -4.93
C GLY A 159 9.83 -2.74 -4.16
N GLN A 160 10.85 -3.30 -4.81
CA GLN A 160 12.16 -3.54 -4.20
C GLN A 160 13.13 -2.42 -4.55
N VAL A 161 13.84 -1.91 -3.54
CA VAL A 161 14.87 -0.90 -3.76
C VAL A 161 16.14 -1.63 -4.21
N LEU A 162 16.65 -1.23 -5.38
CA LEU A 162 17.82 -1.85 -6.02
C LEU A 162 19.12 -1.12 -5.67
N ALA A 163 19.07 0.22 -5.69
CA ALA A 163 20.21 1.07 -5.39
C ALA A 163 19.75 2.33 -4.68
N LEU A 164 20.61 2.82 -3.79
CA LEU A 164 20.45 4.09 -3.10
C LEU A 164 21.82 4.76 -3.06
N ASP A 165 21.86 6.02 -3.46
CA ASP A 165 23.03 6.88 -3.41
C ASP A 165 22.70 8.06 -2.50
N ILE A 166 23.58 8.28 -1.53
CA ILE A 166 23.46 9.34 -0.52
C ILE A 166 24.77 10.12 -0.57
N ASP A 167 24.70 11.44 -0.73
CA ASP A 167 25.87 12.31 -0.61
C ASP A 167 26.44 12.19 0.81
N SER A 168 27.55 11.46 0.92
CA SER A 168 28.21 11.18 2.20
C SER A 168 28.73 12.45 2.91
N ALA A 169 29.13 13.48 2.16
CA ALA A 169 29.63 14.72 2.74
C ALA A 169 28.49 15.51 3.39
N TRP A 170 27.32 15.51 2.75
CA TRP A 170 26.09 16.04 3.31
C TRP A 170 25.60 15.21 4.50
N ALA A 171 25.49 13.88 4.37
CA ALA A 171 25.01 13.01 5.44
C ALA A 171 25.88 13.11 6.72
N GLY A 172 27.18 13.35 6.56
CA GLY A 172 28.09 13.59 7.68
C GLY A 172 27.80 14.85 8.49
N GLN A 173 27.10 15.85 7.92
CA GLN A 173 26.92 17.18 8.51
C GLN A 173 25.45 17.56 8.75
N ALA A 174 24.51 17.03 7.94
CA ALA A 174 23.09 17.36 8.00
C ALA A 174 22.44 16.96 9.34
N ARG A 175 21.32 17.59 9.70
CA ARG A 175 20.55 17.20 10.88
C ARG A 175 19.85 15.86 10.63
N HIS A 176 19.60 15.08 11.68
CA HIS A 176 18.91 13.79 11.52
C HIS A 176 17.56 13.94 10.83
N THR A 177 16.79 14.96 11.20
CA THR A 177 15.48 15.22 10.60
C THR A 177 15.55 15.54 9.11
N GLU A 178 16.63 16.18 8.64
CA GLU A 178 16.83 16.47 7.21
C GLU A 178 17.11 15.18 6.45
N ILE A 179 17.99 14.32 7.00
CA ILE A 179 18.29 13.02 6.41
C ILE A 179 17.05 12.12 6.37
N GLU A 180 16.33 12.00 7.49
CA GLU A 180 15.09 11.22 7.56
C GLU A 180 14.04 11.72 6.56
N THR A 181 13.92 13.03 6.38
CA THR A 181 12.96 13.63 5.44
C THR A 181 13.30 13.27 4.00
N GLU A 182 14.55 13.46 3.57
CA GLU A 182 14.95 13.14 2.19
C GLU A 182 14.92 11.64 1.89
N LEU A 183 15.29 10.80 2.87
CA LEU A 183 15.16 9.35 2.74
C LEU A 183 13.70 8.93 2.62
N THR A 184 12.81 9.49 3.44
CA THR A 184 11.37 9.21 3.37
C THR A 184 10.80 9.65 2.02
N GLU A 185 11.17 10.84 1.54
CA GLU A 185 10.76 11.36 0.23
C GLU A 185 11.17 10.41 -0.90
N VAL A 186 12.44 10.00 -0.94
CA VAL A 186 12.95 9.12 -2.00
C VAL A 186 12.33 7.73 -1.92
N LEU A 187 12.27 7.11 -0.74
CA LEU A 187 11.71 5.77 -0.61
C LEU A 187 10.22 5.73 -0.95
N ARG A 188 9.45 6.76 -0.56
CA ARG A 188 8.04 6.89 -0.96
C ARG A 188 7.90 7.03 -2.47
N GLY A 189 8.65 7.96 -3.08
CA GLY A 189 8.60 8.15 -4.53
C GLY A 189 9.02 6.90 -5.30
N LEU A 190 10.00 6.15 -4.79
CA LEU A 190 10.42 4.88 -5.37
C LEU A 190 9.33 3.80 -5.27
N HIS A 191 8.62 3.73 -4.15
CA HIS A 191 7.46 2.84 -4.02
C HIS A 191 6.40 3.21 -5.07
N GLU A 192 5.91 4.46 -5.04
CA GLU A 192 4.89 4.97 -5.96
C GLU A 192 5.25 4.74 -7.45
N ALA A 193 6.51 4.97 -7.82
CA ALA A 193 6.97 4.81 -9.19
C ALA A 193 7.23 3.35 -9.61
N SER A 194 7.49 2.44 -8.66
CA SER A 194 7.82 1.03 -8.94
C SER A 194 6.67 0.05 -8.71
N THR A 195 5.60 0.48 -8.06
CA THR A 195 4.34 -0.27 -7.90
C THR A 195 3.17 0.56 -8.43
N PRO A 196 2.93 0.59 -9.75
CA PRO A 196 1.79 1.30 -10.30
C PRO A 196 0.49 0.71 -9.71
N GLN A 197 -0.29 1.52 -9.00
CA GLN A 197 -1.60 1.13 -8.45
C GLN A 197 -2.58 0.63 -9.52
N GLU A 198 -2.34 0.95 -10.80
CA GLU A 198 -3.10 0.41 -11.91
C GLU A 198 -2.87 -1.11 -12.13
N MET A 199 -1.74 -1.66 -11.65
CA MET A 199 -1.44 -3.10 -11.75
C MET A 199 -2.23 -3.95 -10.75
N SER A 200 -2.52 -3.44 -9.55
CA SER A 200 -3.28 -4.18 -8.53
C SER A 200 -4.76 -4.31 -8.86
N ALA A 201 -5.28 -3.46 -9.76
CA ALA A 201 -6.67 -3.52 -10.19
C ALA A 201 -6.95 -4.54 -11.31
N GLY A 202 -5.93 -5.24 -11.81
CA GLY A 202 -6.05 -6.21 -12.90
C GLY A 202 -6.42 -5.58 -14.25
N PRO A 203 -6.52 -6.40 -15.31
CA PRO A 203 -6.91 -5.91 -16.63
C PRO A 203 -8.38 -5.45 -16.63
N ARG A 204 -8.60 -4.12 -16.70
CA ARG A 204 -9.93 -3.47 -16.70
C ARG A 204 -10.63 -3.44 -18.06
N GLY A 205 -10.40 -4.46 -18.89
CA GLY A 205 -11.04 -4.58 -20.19
C GLY A 205 -12.54 -4.89 -20.07
N SER A 206 -13.36 -4.30 -20.94
CA SER A 206 -14.81 -4.55 -20.92
C SER A 206 -15.12 -6.00 -21.27
N ALA A 207 -14.32 -6.63 -22.13
CA ALA A 207 -14.51 -8.02 -22.52
C ALA A 207 -14.08 -8.99 -21.39
N ILE A 208 -12.99 -8.67 -20.68
CA ILE A 208 -12.56 -9.44 -19.50
C ILE A 208 -13.59 -9.33 -18.37
N SER A 209 -14.14 -8.14 -18.14
CA SER A 209 -15.19 -7.92 -17.14
C SER A 209 -16.47 -8.69 -17.49
N GLU A 210 -16.84 -8.72 -18.78
CA GLU A 210 -17.97 -9.51 -19.26
C GLU A 210 -17.73 -11.03 -19.11
N LEU A 211 -16.53 -11.52 -19.44
CA LEU A 211 -16.17 -12.92 -19.28
C LEU A 211 -16.18 -13.35 -17.80
N MET A 212 -15.60 -12.54 -16.91
CA MET A 212 -15.63 -12.79 -15.46
C MET A 212 -17.05 -12.78 -14.91
N GLY A 213 -17.90 -11.84 -15.36
CA GLY A 213 -19.31 -11.80 -14.99
C GLY A 213 -20.09 -13.04 -15.45
N LEU A 214 -19.78 -13.58 -16.64
CA LEU A 214 -20.36 -14.81 -17.15
C LEU A 214 -19.86 -16.06 -16.40
N ALA A 215 -18.58 -16.10 -16.03
CA ALA A 215 -17.97 -17.21 -15.28
C ALA A 215 -18.47 -17.26 -13.82
N ALA A 216 -18.66 -16.09 -13.18
CA ALA A 216 -19.20 -15.98 -11.82
C ALA A 216 -20.70 -16.36 -11.75
N ASN A 217 -21.42 -16.28 -12.87
CA ASN A 217 -22.84 -16.62 -12.97
C ASN A 217 -23.09 -17.72 -14.03
N PRO A 218 -22.75 -18.99 -13.75
CA PRO A 218 -22.89 -20.09 -14.71
C PRO A 218 -24.34 -20.31 -15.16
N ARG A 219 -25.33 -19.96 -14.31
CA ARG A 219 -26.76 -19.99 -14.67
C ARG A 219 -27.12 -18.95 -15.74
N LEU A 220 -26.55 -17.74 -15.64
CA LEU A 220 -26.75 -16.67 -16.62
C LEU A 220 -26.08 -17.02 -17.95
N LEU A 221 -24.89 -17.62 -17.91
CA LEU A 221 -24.18 -18.15 -19.07
C LEU A 221 -24.99 -19.23 -19.79
N MET A 222 -25.49 -20.24 -19.07
CA MET A 222 -26.33 -21.30 -19.66
C MET A 222 -27.60 -20.75 -20.28
N ARG A 223 -28.27 -19.79 -19.61
CA ARG A 223 -29.45 -19.10 -20.13
C ARG A 223 -29.15 -18.31 -21.41
N ARG A 224 -28.02 -17.59 -21.46
CA ARG A 224 -27.56 -16.85 -22.66
C ARG A 224 -27.16 -17.77 -23.82
N LEU A 225 -26.67 -18.99 -23.53
CA LEU A 225 -26.35 -20.02 -24.53
C LEU A 225 -27.59 -20.81 -24.99
N GLY A 226 -28.79 -20.48 -24.51
CA GLY A 226 -30.02 -21.19 -24.85
C GLY A 226 -30.12 -22.59 -24.26
N MET A 227 -29.34 -22.91 -23.22
CA MET A 227 -29.39 -24.19 -22.52
C MET A 227 -30.35 -24.10 -21.32
N PRO A 228 -31.19 -25.14 -21.07
CA PRO A 228 -32.00 -25.19 -19.87
C PRO A 228 -31.08 -25.23 -18.64
N ALA A 229 -31.39 -24.44 -17.61
CA ALA A 229 -30.67 -24.51 -16.34
C ALA A 229 -30.70 -25.95 -15.81
N PRO A 230 -29.62 -26.46 -15.19
CA PRO A 230 -29.64 -27.76 -14.54
C PRO A 230 -30.75 -27.72 -13.50
N THR A 231 -31.82 -28.47 -13.77
CA THR A 231 -32.89 -28.72 -12.82
C THR A 231 -32.24 -29.37 -11.60
N GLU A 232 -32.36 -28.72 -10.43
CA GLU A 232 -31.99 -29.35 -9.17
C GLU A 232 -32.62 -30.75 -9.12
N PRO A 233 -31.86 -31.81 -8.77
CA PRO A 233 -32.45 -33.11 -8.60
C PRO A 233 -33.51 -32.97 -7.51
N THR A 234 -34.77 -33.10 -7.90
CA THR A 234 -35.90 -33.12 -6.99
C THR A 234 -35.70 -34.36 -6.15
N GLY A 235 -35.14 -34.17 -4.96
CA GLY A 235 -35.10 -35.17 -3.92
C GLY A 235 -36.53 -35.37 -3.44
N GLU A 236 -37.23 -36.32 -4.05
CA GLU A 236 -38.44 -36.90 -3.50
C GLU A 236 -38.32 -38.42 -3.51
N GLY A 237 -38.16 -38.96 -2.29
CA GLY A 237 -38.90 -40.11 -1.74
C GLY A 237 -38.72 -41.47 -2.36
#